data_AF-A0AA35VW85-F1
#
_entry.id   AF-A0AA35VW85-F1
#
_cell.length_a   1.000
_cell.length_b   1.000
_cell.length_c   1.000
_cell.angle_alpha   90.00
_cell.angle_beta   90.00
_cell.angle_gamma   90.00
#
_symmetry.space_group_name_H-M   'P 1'
#
loop_
_entity.id
_entity.type
_entity.pdbx_description
1 polymer ?
#
loop_
_entity_poly.entity_id
_entity_poly.type
_entity_poly.pdbx_seq_one_letter_code
_entity_poly.pdbx_strand_id
1 'polypeptide(L)'
;MAEELKCFFFSEFDPVAGPKISCQVPGSFPMQESFEAVHDLIITKPNLYNRLISVDISGYRIVGSPRCIDDKKYARNAFIFNFVFVFTSSTCTTAYEPIITKVGDTFRTCELESSFLSDNTHRGKLEAIMTQVFEKLNSHGLCTVNVDDTNCLYLKTITLTPTTSSCPRPSCAYIHLLQGGH
;
A
#
# COMPACT_ATOMS: atom_id res chain seq x y z
N MET A 1 -1.03 -21.42 -9.28
CA MET A 1 -2.02 -20.91 -8.31
C MET A 1 -1.86 -19.41 -8.29
N ALA A 2 -2.93 -18.65 -8.54
CA ALA A 2 -2.86 -17.19 -8.63
C ALA A 2 -2.44 -16.61 -7.27
N GLU A 3 -1.59 -15.60 -7.32
CA GLU A 3 -1.10 -14.87 -6.15
C GLU A 3 -2.21 -13.93 -5.67
N GLU A 4 -3.03 -14.40 -4.73
CA GLU A 4 -4.24 -13.69 -4.30
C GLU A 4 -3.93 -12.58 -3.29
N LEU A 5 -4.35 -11.37 -3.62
CA LEU A 5 -4.36 -10.23 -2.71
C LEU A 5 -5.49 -10.42 -1.69
N LYS A 6 -5.13 -10.50 -0.41
CA LYS A 6 -6.07 -10.73 0.69
C LYS A 6 -6.70 -9.44 1.21
N CYS A 7 -5.91 -8.37 1.25
CA CYS A 7 -6.38 -7.06 1.66
C CYS A 7 -5.56 -5.94 0.98
N PHE A 8 -6.21 -4.82 0.74
CA PHE A 8 -5.60 -3.57 0.29
C PHE A 8 -6.09 -2.44 1.19
N PHE A 9 -5.18 -1.73 1.84
CA PHE A 9 -5.55 -0.62 2.72
C PHE A 9 -4.71 0.63 2.48
N PHE A 10 -5.32 1.76 2.82
CA PHE A 10 -4.73 3.08 2.83
C PHE A 10 -4.56 3.52 4.28
N SER A 11 -3.35 3.95 4.60
CA SER A 11 -2.99 4.45 5.93
C SER A 11 -2.34 5.82 5.81
N GLU A 12 -2.52 6.63 6.85
CA GLU A 12 -1.98 7.98 6.91
C GLU A 12 -1.55 8.31 8.34
N PHE A 13 -0.68 9.32 8.46
CA PHE A 13 -0.30 9.87 9.75
C PHE A 13 -1.20 11.06 10.08
N ASP A 14 -2.15 10.86 10.98
CA ASP A 14 -3.00 11.93 11.52
C ASP A 14 -2.19 12.80 12.50
N PRO A 15 -2.28 14.14 12.43
CA PRO A 15 -1.48 15.01 13.29
C PRO A 15 -1.83 14.89 14.78
N VAL A 16 -3.05 14.44 15.11
CA VAL A 16 -3.58 14.32 16.48
C VAL A 16 -3.65 12.84 16.89
N ALA A 17 -4.31 12.00 16.10
CA ALA A 17 -4.50 10.58 16.40
C ALA A 17 -3.26 9.72 16.11
N GLY A 18 -2.32 10.23 15.30
CA GLY A 18 -1.15 9.49 14.87
C GLY A 18 -1.44 8.52 13.72
N PRO A 19 -0.67 7.41 13.61
CA PRO A 19 -0.85 6.37 12.60
C PRO A 19 -2.28 5.81 12.60
N LYS A 20 -2.94 5.81 11.44
CA LYS A 20 -4.26 5.16 11.30
C LYS A 20 -4.44 4.52 9.92
N ILE A 21 -5.19 3.42 9.87
CA ILE A 21 -5.79 2.93 8.61
C ILE A 21 -7.07 3.73 8.41
N SER A 22 -7.19 4.37 7.27
CA SER A 22 -8.35 5.22 6.97
C SER A 22 -9.30 4.61 5.97
N CYS A 23 -8.82 3.76 5.06
CA CYS A 23 -9.65 3.00 4.14
C CYS A 23 -9.08 1.58 4.00
N GLN A 24 -9.95 0.58 3.90
CA GLN A 24 -9.54 -0.82 3.81
C GLN A 24 -10.52 -1.62 2.95
N VAL A 25 -9.98 -2.50 2.11
CA VAL A 25 -10.76 -3.42 1.27
C VAL A 25 -10.15 -4.84 1.35
N PRO A 26 -10.96 -5.88 1.61
CA PRO A 26 -12.33 -5.80 2.09
C PRO A 26 -12.35 -5.25 3.53
N GLY A 27 -13.38 -4.48 3.89
CA GLY A 27 -13.52 -3.93 5.24
C GLY A 27 -13.70 -4.97 6.34
N SER A 28 -14.04 -6.21 5.98
CA SER A 28 -14.17 -7.36 6.89
C SER A 28 -12.84 -8.03 7.25
N PHE A 29 -11.73 -7.67 6.58
CA PHE A 29 -10.45 -8.28 6.88
C PHE A 29 -9.92 -7.80 8.24
N PRO A 30 -9.45 -8.68 9.14
CA PRO A 30 -9.08 -8.30 10.51
C PRO A 30 -7.70 -7.64 10.60
N MET A 31 -7.42 -6.64 9.75
CA MET A 31 -6.14 -5.92 9.76
C MET A 31 -5.94 -5.15 11.08
N GLN A 32 -7.05 -4.66 11.65
CA GLN A 32 -7.02 -3.82 12.85
C GLN A 32 -6.54 -4.57 14.09
N GLU A 33 -6.75 -5.89 14.16
CA GLU A 33 -6.23 -6.75 15.23
C GLU A 33 -4.72 -6.98 15.11
N SER A 34 -4.17 -6.89 13.89
CA SER A 34 -2.73 -6.99 13.63
C SER A 34 -2.05 -5.61 13.51
N PHE A 35 -2.77 -4.52 13.83
CA PHE A 35 -2.34 -3.16 13.59
C PHE A 35 -1.08 -2.77 14.37
N GLU A 36 -0.84 -3.33 15.55
CA GLU A 36 0.35 -3.04 16.37
C GLU A 36 1.66 -3.33 15.63
N ALA A 37 1.68 -4.32 14.75
CA ALA A 37 2.85 -4.64 13.94
C ALA A 37 2.94 -3.86 12.62
N VAL A 38 1.80 -3.37 12.14
CA VAL A 38 1.71 -2.50 10.96
C VAL A 38 2.02 -1.06 11.33
N HIS A 39 1.92 -0.72 12.61
CA HIS A 39 2.22 0.60 13.15
C HIS A 39 3.59 1.11 12.68
N ASP A 40 4.61 0.26 12.63
CA ASP A 40 5.94 0.63 12.11
C ASP A 40 5.98 0.86 10.59
N LEU A 41 5.06 0.25 9.83
CA LEU A 41 4.86 0.52 8.40
C LEU A 41 4.08 1.83 8.14
N ILE A 42 3.47 2.40 9.18
CA ILE A 42 2.72 3.66 9.13
C ILE A 42 3.56 4.79 9.74
N ILE A 43 4.29 4.53 10.84
CA ILE A 43 5.37 5.38 11.39
C ILE A 43 6.61 5.19 10.52
N THR A 44 6.51 5.76 9.35
CA THR A 44 7.55 5.61 8.35
C THR A 44 8.68 6.54 8.75
N LYS A 45 9.72 5.93 9.34
CA LYS A 45 11.01 6.61 9.58
C LYS A 45 11.42 7.27 8.26
N PRO A 46 11.96 8.49 8.24
CA PRO A 46 12.31 9.19 7.00
C PRO A 46 13.15 8.37 6.01
N ASN A 47 13.96 7.45 6.52
CA ASN A 47 14.79 6.51 5.75
C ASN A 47 13.99 5.46 4.95
N LEU A 48 12.68 5.34 5.18
CA LEU A 48 11.77 4.38 4.58
C LEU A 48 10.86 5.00 3.51
N TYR A 49 10.79 6.32 3.42
CA TYR A 49 9.99 7.01 2.40
C TYR A 49 10.48 6.64 1.00
N ASN A 50 9.54 6.50 0.07
CA ASN A 50 9.78 6.14 -1.33
C ASN A 50 10.54 4.83 -1.52
N ARG A 51 10.55 3.96 -0.50
CA ARG A 51 11.12 2.63 -0.59
C ARG A 51 10.01 1.61 -0.45
N LEU A 52 10.12 0.55 -1.22
CA LEU A 52 9.27 -0.60 -1.02
C LEU A 52 9.72 -1.36 0.24
N ILE A 53 8.76 -1.62 1.11
CA ILE A 53 8.94 -2.30 2.38
C ILE A 53 8.06 -3.53 2.38
N SER A 54 8.61 -4.65 2.82
CA SER A 54 7.86 -5.89 3.04
C SER A 54 8.12 -6.41 4.45
N VAL A 55 7.05 -6.85 5.10
CA VAL A 55 7.06 -7.43 6.46
C VAL A 55 6.19 -8.68 6.45
N ASP A 56 6.71 -9.76 7.03
CA ASP A 56 5.93 -10.96 7.28
C ASP A 56 5.45 -10.98 8.72
N ILE A 57 4.13 -11.14 8.93
CA ILE A 57 3.54 -11.31 10.25
C ILE A 57 2.29 -12.16 10.22
N SER A 58 2.12 -13.02 11.24
CA SER A 58 0.90 -13.80 11.48
C SER A 58 0.44 -14.58 10.23
N GLY A 59 1.38 -15.08 9.44
CA GLY A 59 1.09 -15.83 8.20
C GLY A 59 0.78 -14.97 6.97
N TYR A 60 0.82 -13.64 7.09
CA TYR A 60 0.65 -12.68 6.01
C TYR A 60 1.97 -12.00 5.63
N ARG A 61 2.07 -11.61 4.36
CA ARG A 61 3.12 -10.72 3.83
C ARG A 61 2.49 -9.38 3.50
N ILE A 62 2.97 -8.34 4.16
CA ILE A 62 2.46 -6.98 4.07
C ILE A 62 3.48 -6.16 3.31
N VAL A 63 3.07 -5.57 2.18
CA VAL A 63 3.97 -4.84 1.29
C VAL A 63 3.40 -3.44 1.04
N GLY A 64 4.21 -2.41 1.26
CA GLY A 64 3.83 -1.02 1.05
C GLY A 64 5.01 -0.17 0.59
N SER A 65 4.72 1.03 0.10
CA SER A 65 5.73 2.02 -0.28
C SER A 65 5.27 3.40 0.22
N PRO A 66 5.65 3.78 1.44
CA PRO A 66 5.17 5.01 2.05
C PRO A 66 5.69 6.24 1.33
N ARG A 67 4.84 7.25 1.25
CA ARG A 67 5.11 8.52 0.61
C ARG A 67 5.06 9.64 1.64
N CYS A 68 5.96 10.59 1.47
CA CYS A 68 5.99 11.83 2.24
C CYS A 68 5.92 13.00 1.26
N ILE A 69 5.11 13.99 1.61
CA ILE A 69 5.01 15.28 0.91
C ILE A 69 5.29 16.37 1.93
N ASP A 70 6.46 16.99 1.83
CA ASP A 70 6.82 18.14 2.66
C ASP A 70 6.19 19.41 2.11
N ASP A 71 5.28 20.01 2.88
CA ASP A 71 4.61 21.27 2.53
C ASP A 71 4.07 21.93 3.81
N LYS A 72 4.24 23.26 3.91
CA LYS A 72 3.78 24.07 5.04
C LYS A 72 2.26 24.10 5.18
N LYS A 73 1.51 23.70 4.15
CA LYS A 73 0.04 23.57 4.21
C LYS A 73 -0.43 22.49 5.19
N TYR A 74 0.44 21.51 5.52
CA TYR A 74 0.10 20.41 6.43
C TYR A 74 0.49 20.74 7.88
N ALA A 75 -0.29 20.24 8.85
CA ALA A 75 -0.14 20.55 10.28
C ALA A 75 1.25 20.26 10.89
N ARG A 76 2.04 19.37 10.29
CA ARG A 76 3.43 19.05 10.69
C ARG A 76 4.46 19.38 9.60
N ASN A 77 4.11 20.25 8.67
CA ASN A 77 4.85 20.52 7.43
C ASN A 77 5.07 19.30 6.53
N ALA A 78 4.38 18.20 6.79
CA ALA A 78 4.47 16.97 6.02
C ALA A 78 3.13 16.22 6.02
N PHE A 79 2.81 15.62 4.88
CA PHE A 79 1.73 14.64 4.73
C PHE A 79 2.33 13.28 4.43
N ILE A 80 2.07 12.30 5.30
CA ILE A 80 2.65 10.97 5.24
C ILE A 80 1.52 9.97 5.05
N PHE A 81 1.61 9.17 4.01
CA PHE A 81 0.61 8.16 3.68
C PHE A 81 1.25 6.90 3.07
N ASN A 82 0.52 5.79 3.12
CA ASN A 82 0.98 4.53 2.57
C ASN A 82 -0.20 3.70 2.03
N PHE A 83 0.00 3.14 0.85
CA PHE A 83 -0.87 2.14 0.22
C PHE A 83 -0.24 0.77 0.41
N VAL A 84 -0.97 -0.13 1.06
CA VAL A 84 -0.41 -1.38 1.56
C VAL A 84 -1.23 -2.57 1.08
N PHE A 85 -0.53 -3.53 0.48
CA PHE A 85 -1.08 -4.74 -0.10
C PHE A 85 -0.71 -5.91 0.81
N VAL A 86 -1.69 -6.75 1.12
CA VAL A 86 -1.56 -7.87 2.04
C VAL A 86 -1.77 -9.18 1.29
N PHE A 87 -0.80 -10.06 1.38
CA PHE A 87 -0.78 -11.38 0.75
C PHE A 87 -0.60 -12.46 1.81
N THR A 88 -0.73 -13.72 1.42
CA THR A 88 -0.23 -14.82 2.25
C THR A 88 1.30 -14.82 2.27
N SER A 89 1.90 -15.20 3.40
CA SER A 89 3.36 -15.25 3.60
C SER A 89 4.12 -16.13 2.59
N SER A 90 3.44 -17.09 1.95
CA SER A 90 3.99 -17.95 0.89
C SER A 90 3.98 -17.32 -0.50
N THR A 91 3.35 -16.17 -0.70
CA THR A 91 3.19 -15.51 -2.01
C THR A 91 4.44 -14.74 -2.43
N CYS A 92 4.83 -14.85 -3.71
CA CYS A 92 5.93 -14.08 -4.28
C CYS A 92 5.43 -12.69 -4.70
N THR A 93 5.71 -11.67 -3.89
CA THR A 93 5.16 -10.32 -4.11
C THR A 93 5.86 -9.54 -5.22
N THR A 94 6.88 -10.09 -5.86
CA THR A 94 7.69 -9.43 -6.91
C THR A 94 6.84 -8.89 -8.06
N ALA A 95 5.77 -9.59 -8.44
CA ALA A 95 4.85 -9.14 -9.49
C ALA A 95 4.03 -7.89 -9.12
N TYR A 96 3.88 -7.62 -7.82
CA TYR A 96 3.09 -6.51 -7.27
C TYR A 96 3.96 -5.32 -6.83
N GLU A 97 5.26 -5.50 -6.60
CA GLU A 97 6.20 -4.42 -6.27
C GLU A 97 6.08 -3.16 -7.17
N PRO A 98 6.10 -3.27 -8.51
CA PRO A 98 5.94 -2.11 -9.39
C PRO A 98 4.52 -1.53 -9.33
N ILE A 99 3.50 -2.35 -9.07
CA ILE A 99 2.11 -1.93 -8.93
C ILE A 99 1.96 -1.05 -7.68
N ILE A 100 2.46 -1.51 -6.54
CA ILE A 100 2.40 -0.81 -5.25
C ILE A 100 3.11 0.54 -5.35
N THR A 101 4.30 0.54 -5.94
CA THR A 101 5.10 1.76 -6.15
C THR A 101 4.32 2.76 -7.02
N LYS A 102 3.79 2.30 -8.16
CA LYS A 102 3.01 3.11 -9.10
C LYS A 102 1.75 3.69 -8.47
N VAL A 103 1.01 2.90 -7.69
CA VAL A 103 -0.16 3.39 -6.93
C VAL A 103 0.26 4.54 -6.02
N GLY A 104 1.31 4.35 -5.23
CA GLY A 104 1.81 5.41 -4.35
C GLY A 104 2.23 6.68 -5.09
N ASP A 105 2.90 6.56 -6.24
CA ASP A 105 3.35 7.70 -7.04
C ASP A 105 2.17 8.45 -7.69
N THR A 106 1.19 7.73 -8.26
CA THR A 106 0.00 8.36 -8.85
C THR A 106 -0.78 9.15 -7.80
N PHE A 107 -1.04 8.57 -6.64
CA PHE A 107 -1.76 9.28 -5.59
C PHE A 107 -0.95 10.41 -4.95
N ARG A 108 0.39 10.34 -4.95
CA ARG A 108 1.24 11.46 -4.59
C ARG A 108 1.05 12.65 -5.55
N THR A 109 0.96 12.38 -6.86
CA THR A 109 0.66 13.42 -7.86
C THR A 109 -0.73 14.00 -7.65
N CYS A 110 -1.77 13.16 -7.49
CA CYS A 110 -3.13 13.63 -7.23
C CYS A 110 -3.22 14.49 -5.95
N GLU A 111 -2.48 14.14 -4.90
CA GLU A 111 -2.40 14.92 -3.66
C GLU A 111 -1.72 16.29 -3.86
N LEU A 112 -0.69 16.36 -4.70
CA LEU A 112 -0.02 17.62 -5.04
C LEU A 112 -0.90 18.55 -5.90
N GLU A 113 -1.65 17.98 -6.85
CA GLU A 113 -2.47 18.74 -7.79
C GLU A 113 -3.82 19.18 -7.20
N SER A 114 -4.45 18.31 -6.40
CA SER A 114 -5.85 18.50 -5.98
C SER A 114 -6.11 18.24 -4.49
N SER A 115 -5.07 17.92 -3.70
CA SER A 115 -5.23 17.53 -2.28
C SER A 115 -6.21 16.36 -2.10
N PHE A 116 -6.15 15.39 -3.02
CA PHE A 116 -7.09 14.27 -3.13
C PHE A 116 -7.18 13.38 -1.88
N LEU A 117 -6.07 13.13 -1.19
CA LEU A 117 -6.02 12.26 -0.02
C LEU A 117 -6.27 13.02 1.28
N SER A 118 -5.74 14.25 1.39
CA SER A 118 -5.91 15.08 2.59
C SER A 118 -7.32 15.66 2.72
N ASP A 119 -8.04 15.84 1.61
CA ASP A 119 -9.45 16.22 1.63
C ASP A 119 -10.35 15.00 1.88
N ASN A 120 -11.14 15.06 2.95
CA ASN A 120 -12.08 14.02 3.33
C ASN A 120 -13.27 13.86 2.36
N THR A 121 -13.56 14.86 1.52
CA THR A 121 -14.66 14.77 0.53
C THR A 121 -14.41 13.67 -0.51
N HIS A 122 -13.15 13.38 -0.82
CA HIS A 122 -12.76 12.37 -1.79
C HIS A 122 -12.69 10.95 -1.24
N ARG A 123 -12.97 10.74 0.07
CA ARG A 123 -12.82 9.43 0.72
C ARG A 123 -13.70 8.34 0.13
N GLY A 124 -14.96 8.65 -0.18
CA GLY A 124 -15.84 7.71 -0.87
C GLY A 124 -15.32 7.32 -2.25
N LYS A 125 -14.69 8.26 -2.98
CA LYS A 125 -14.08 7.99 -4.28
C LYS A 125 -12.82 7.13 -4.14
N LEU A 126 -11.99 7.41 -3.13
CA LEU A 126 -10.80 6.61 -2.80
C LEU A 126 -11.18 5.16 -2.52
N GLU A 127 -12.18 4.92 -1.67
CA GLU A 127 -12.66 3.57 -1.35
C GLU A 127 -13.17 2.82 -2.58
N ALA A 128 -13.93 3.50 -3.45
CA ALA A 128 -14.40 2.94 -4.71
C ALA A 128 -13.25 2.58 -5.67
N ILE A 129 -12.22 3.42 -5.76
CA ILE A 129 -11.01 3.14 -6.57
C ILE A 129 -10.26 1.94 -5.97
N MET A 130 -10.04 1.93 -4.66
CA MET A 130 -9.36 0.83 -3.98
C MET A 130 -10.09 -0.50 -4.17
N THR A 131 -11.42 -0.49 -4.10
CA THR A 131 -12.25 -1.68 -4.34
C THR A 131 -12.08 -2.20 -5.77
N GLN A 132 -12.17 -1.31 -6.76
CA GLN A 132 -11.94 -1.69 -8.15
C GLN A 132 -10.52 -2.23 -8.39
N VAL A 133 -9.50 -1.64 -7.78
CA VAL A 133 -8.12 -2.14 -7.86
C VAL A 133 -8.02 -3.54 -7.27
N PHE A 134 -8.56 -3.74 -6.07
CA PHE A 134 -8.56 -5.03 -5.39
C PHE A 134 -9.25 -6.13 -6.21
N GLU A 135 -10.47 -5.88 -6.66
CA GLU A 135 -11.28 -6.86 -7.41
C GLU A 135 -10.68 -7.17 -8.80
N LYS A 136 -10.27 -6.15 -9.56
CA LYS A 136 -9.72 -6.33 -10.92
C LYS A 136 -8.35 -6.99 -10.92
N LEU A 137 -7.50 -6.67 -9.93
CA LEU A 137 -6.21 -7.37 -9.79
C LEU A 137 -6.41 -8.84 -9.42
N ASN A 138 -7.33 -9.15 -8.49
CA ASN A 138 -7.60 -10.54 -8.09
C ASN A 138 -8.28 -11.37 -9.19
N SER A 139 -9.15 -10.78 -10.01
CA SER A 139 -9.89 -11.49 -11.06
C SER A 139 -9.13 -11.65 -12.37
N HIS A 140 -8.45 -10.60 -12.83
CA HIS A 140 -7.85 -10.54 -14.16
C HIS A 140 -6.35 -10.24 -14.16
N GLY A 141 -5.76 -9.89 -13.01
CA GLY A 141 -4.37 -9.45 -12.93
C GLY A 141 -4.10 -8.13 -13.65
N LEU A 142 -5.15 -7.39 -14.03
CA LEU A 142 -5.09 -6.13 -14.77
C LEU A 142 -6.17 -5.19 -14.24
N CYS A 143 -5.82 -3.96 -13.91
CA CYS A 143 -6.74 -2.92 -13.52
C CYS A 143 -6.44 -1.62 -14.26
N THR A 144 -7.47 -1.04 -14.87
CA THR A 144 -7.45 0.34 -15.35
C THR A 144 -8.56 1.09 -14.63
N VAL A 145 -8.22 2.18 -13.95
CA VAL A 145 -9.16 3.01 -13.20
C VAL A 145 -8.73 4.48 -13.27
N ASN A 146 -9.69 5.38 -13.48
CA ASN A 146 -9.43 6.83 -13.46
C ASN A 146 -9.55 7.33 -12.02
N VAL A 147 -8.49 8.00 -11.53
CA VAL A 147 -8.46 8.60 -10.20
C VAL A 147 -9.15 9.95 -10.22
N ASP A 148 -8.88 10.76 -11.25
CA ASP A 148 -9.53 12.04 -11.55
C ASP A 148 -9.64 12.23 -13.08
N ASP A 149 -9.98 13.44 -13.54
CA ASP A 149 -10.14 13.75 -14.97
C ASP A 149 -8.81 13.73 -15.76
N THR A 150 -7.67 13.77 -15.07
CA THR A 150 -6.32 13.89 -15.61
C THR A 150 -5.41 12.69 -15.32
N ASN A 151 -5.71 11.91 -14.27
CA ASN A 151 -4.87 10.84 -13.76
C ASN A 151 -5.56 9.47 -13.94
N CYS A 152 -4.97 8.64 -14.82
CA CYS A 152 -5.40 7.26 -15.06
C CYS A 152 -4.38 6.25 -14.51
N LEU A 153 -4.85 5.33 -13.69
CA LEU A 153 -4.06 4.29 -13.07
C LEU A 153 -4.19 3.00 -13.90
N TYR A 154 -3.12 2.68 -14.64
CA TYR A 154 -2.97 1.41 -15.36
C TYR A 154 -2.05 0.46 -14.60
N LEU A 155 -2.59 -0.64 -14.08
CA LEU A 155 -1.89 -1.64 -13.30
C LEU A 155 -1.98 -3.00 -13.98
N LYS A 156 -0.84 -3.67 -14.18
CA LYS A 156 -0.79 -5.01 -14.75
C LYS A 156 0.19 -5.87 -13.95
N THR A 157 -0.28 -7.00 -13.45
CA THR A 157 0.55 -8.02 -12.83
C THR A 157 1.43 -8.67 -13.90
N ILE A 158 2.71 -8.83 -13.59
CA ILE A 158 3.64 -9.52 -14.47
C ILE A 158 3.62 -11.00 -14.08
N THR A 159 3.20 -11.87 -14.99
CA THR A 159 3.33 -13.31 -14.78
C THR A 159 4.79 -13.68 -14.96
N LEU A 160 5.49 -13.94 -13.86
CA LEU A 160 6.84 -14.52 -13.93
C LEU A 160 6.69 -15.95 -14.45
N THR A 161 7.32 -16.26 -15.59
CA THR A 161 7.37 -17.63 -16.08
C THR A 161 8.14 -18.49 -15.06
N PRO A 162 7.70 -19.72 -14.76
CA PRO A 162 8.36 -20.57 -13.79
C PRO A 162 9.68 -21.08 -14.39
N THR A 163 10.73 -20.28 -14.28
CA THR A 163 12.09 -20.80 -14.36
C THR A 163 12.42 -21.38 -12.99
N THR A 164 12.89 -22.63 -13.01
CA THR A 164 13.18 -23.45 -11.84
C THR A 164 14.25 -22.82 -10.96
N SER A 165 13.86 -21.97 -10.00
CA SER A 165 14.58 -21.69 -8.75
C SER A 165 13.94 -20.46 -8.10
N SER A 166 13.50 -20.61 -6.84
CA SER A 166 13.30 -19.57 -5.81
C SER A 166 12.80 -18.19 -6.27
N CYS A 167 11.68 -17.72 -5.69
CA CYS A 167 11.21 -16.32 -5.80
C CYS A 167 12.43 -15.37 -5.80
N PRO A 168 12.69 -14.64 -6.91
CA PRO A 168 13.90 -13.83 -7.04
C PRO A 168 13.98 -12.88 -5.85
N ARG A 169 15.18 -12.76 -5.26
CA ARG A 169 15.39 -11.97 -4.04
C ARG A 169 14.63 -10.64 -4.15
N PRO A 170 13.76 -10.30 -3.18
CA PRO A 170 12.95 -9.09 -3.28
C PRO A 170 13.88 -7.89 -3.45
N SER A 171 13.51 -6.98 -4.36
CA SER A 171 14.21 -5.70 -4.52
C SER A 171 13.95 -4.76 -3.33
N CYS A 172 12.98 -5.13 -2.48
CA CYS A 172 12.54 -4.37 -1.31
C CYS A 172 13.56 -4.43 -0.17
N ALA A 173 13.58 -3.38 0.65
CA ALA A 173 14.19 -3.47 1.96
C ALA A 173 13.33 -4.41 2.82
N TYR A 174 13.79 -5.65 2.98
CA TYR A 174 13.12 -6.61 3.83
C TYR A 174 13.34 -6.20 5.29
N ILE A 175 12.33 -5.61 5.91
CA ILE A 175 12.38 -5.32 7.34
C ILE A 175 11.89 -6.58 8.03
N HIS A 176 12.83 -7.42 8.46
CA HIS A 176 12.52 -8.43 9.45
C HIS A 176 12.24 -7.68 10.75
N LEU A 177 10.98 -7.32 10.98
CA LEU A 177 10.52 -6.98 12.32
C LEU A 177 10.64 -8.29 13.11
N LEU A 178 11.82 -8.51 13.71
CA LEU A 178 11.98 -9.49 14.76
C LEU A 178 10.84 -9.20 15.73
N GLN A 179 9.93 -10.15 15.92
CA GLN A 179 8.98 -10.08 17.01
C GLN A 179 9.82 -9.79 18.26
N GLY A 180 9.71 -8.57 18.77
CA GLY A 180 10.36 -8.16 19.99
C GLY A 180 9.81 -9.04 21.09
N GLY A 181 10.58 -10.06 21.47
CA GLY A 181 10.31 -10.80 22.69
C GLY A 181 10.49 -9.85 23.87
N HIS A 182 9.43 -9.61 24.63
CA HIS A 182 9.28 -10.09 25.99
C HIS A 182 7.88 -9.79 26.54
#